data_AF-A0A1C5YD56-F1
#
_entry.id   AF-A0A1C5YD56-F1
#
_cell.length_a   1.000
_cell.length_b   1.000
_cell.length_c   1.000
_cell.angle_alpha   90.00
_cell.angle_beta   90.00
_cell.angle_gamma   90.00
#
_symmetry.space_group_name_H-M   'P 1'
#
loop_
_entity.id
_entity.type
_entity.pdbx_description
1 polymer ?
#
loop_
_entity_poly.entity_id
_entity_poly.type
_entity_poly.pdbx_seq_one_letter_code
_entity_poly.pdbx_strand_id
1 'polypeptide(L)'
;MSTIDKITRLTQQNAEFDMELRKQLNVASANSVLSEDERINQIYEYCIEEIIRKQANEFYTDFPLQSIKDTLIGDFIRMESFRRKDNFGDFCLSLYQQIECITNKLCEKKDLSDITEKMWGQPAYLKIEKDKEPSIYSRSGDYTIASLLFGKTNAFEKSRKSLQAQYAIDKIRTIVYFLGYKAKMKNSDFDSFLEITSLLNDIYQCRNMNHRGNTQNQWEKDTYDKIIPLKSLYYFKFLGVLAQYVEYIKEGWGYIPELKKYSDSIEKQKISAPQPKVLGKIELKDDGRKRFK
;
A
#
# COMPACT_ATOMS: atom_id res chain seq x y z
N MET A 1 13.74 -66.16 4.16
CA MET A 1 14.15 -65.09 3.22
C MET A 1 13.44 -65.37 1.92
N SER A 2 12.53 -64.49 1.52
CA SER A 2 11.66 -64.66 0.35
C SER A 2 12.50 -64.63 -0.92
N THR A 3 12.02 -65.28 -1.99
CA THR A 3 12.62 -65.19 -3.33
C THR A 3 12.72 -63.74 -3.80
N ILE A 4 11.74 -62.90 -3.43
CA ILE A 4 11.73 -61.47 -3.70
C ILE A 4 12.92 -60.77 -3.02
N ASP A 5 13.20 -61.07 -1.75
CA ASP A 5 14.32 -60.46 -1.01
C ASP A 5 15.68 -60.76 -1.67
N LYS A 6 15.82 -61.94 -2.27
CA LYS A 6 17.04 -62.33 -3.00
C LYS A 6 17.18 -61.55 -4.31
N ILE A 7 16.08 -61.39 -5.04
CA ILE A 7 16.04 -60.60 -6.28
C ILE A 7 16.41 -59.14 -5.96
N THR A 8 15.85 -58.56 -4.91
CA THR A 8 16.15 -57.18 -4.48
C THR A 8 17.63 -56.99 -4.10
N ARG A 9 18.26 -57.97 -3.46
CA ARG A 9 19.70 -57.89 -3.17
C ARG A 9 20.54 -57.95 -4.44
N LEU A 10 20.16 -58.79 -5.41
CA LEU A 10 20.89 -58.93 -6.66
C LEU A 10 20.81 -57.66 -7.53
N THR A 11 19.67 -56.98 -7.57
CA THR A 11 19.54 -55.71 -8.29
C THR A 11 20.39 -54.58 -7.67
N GLN A 12 20.63 -54.61 -6.36
CA GLN A 12 21.50 -53.64 -5.67
C GLN A 12 23.00 -53.92 -5.86
N GLN A 13 23.38 -55.17 -6.09
CA GLN A 13 24.78 -55.59 -6.19
C GLN A 13 25.32 -55.61 -7.63
N ASN A 14 24.43 -55.74 -8.63
CA ASN A 14 24.81 -55.82 -10.03
C ASN A 14 23.90 -54.93 -10.89
N ALA A 15 24.47 -53.84 -11.38
CA ALA A 15 23.76 -52.85 -12.19
C ALA A 15 23.32 -53.39 -13.57
N GLU A 16 24.07 -54.33 -14.16
CA GLU A 16 23.71 -54.97 -15.43
C GLU A 16 22.49 -55.89 -15.26
N PHE A 17 22.46 -56.64 -14.14
CA PHE A 17 21.32 -57.47 -13.78
C PHE A 17 20.06 -56.64 -13.54
N ASP A 18 20.15 -55.51 -12.82
CA ASP A 18 19.02 -54.59 -12.61
C ASP A 18 18.49 -54.05 -13.95
N MET A 19 19.38 -53.65 -14.86
CA MET A 19 19.02 -53.12 -16.16
C MET A 19 18.31 -54.14 -17.05
N GLU A 20 18.84 -55.37 -17.17
CA GLU A 20 18.24 -56.39 -18.02
C GLU A 20 16.92 -56.93 -17.43
N LEU A 21 16.82 -57.03 -16.09
CA LEU A 21 15.58 -57.39 -15.40
C LEU A 21 14.48 -56.35 -15.66
N ARG A 22 14.80 -55.06 -15.59
CA ARG A 22 13.85 -53.96 -15.91
C ARG A 22 13.39 -53.99 -17.36
N LYS A 23 14.31 -54.29 -18.29
CA LYS A 23 14.01 -54.44 -19.71
C LYS A 23 13.05 -55.59 -19.98
N GLN A 24 13.29 -56.76 -19.36
CA GLN A 24 12.38 -57.91 -19.45
C GLN A 24 10.99 -57.62 -18.86
N LEU A 25 10.93 -56.83 -17.80
CA LEU A 25 9.69 -56.44 -17.13
C LEU A 25 9.00 -55.22 -17.78
N ASN A 26 9.54 -54.65 -18.86
CA ASN A 26 9.07 -53.41 -19.49
C ASN A 26 8.94 -52.22 -18.50
N VAL A 27 9.82 -52.16 -17.50
CA VAL A 27 9.85 -51.07 -16.52
C VAL A 27 10.90 -50.05 -16.96
N ALA A 28 10.47 -48.83 -17.33
CA ALA A 28 11.39 -47.76 -17.70
C ALA A 28 12.32 -47.39 -16.51
N SER A 29 13.59 -47.11 -16.81
CA SER A 29 14.59 -46.73 -15.81
C SER A 29 14.20 -45.43 -15.10
N ALA A 30 13.94 -45.50 -13.79
CA ALA A 30 13.69 -44.34 -12.93
C ALA A 30 14.94 -43.46 -12.68
N ASN A 31 16.07 -43.75 -13.32
CA ASN A 31 17.31 -42.98 -13.14
C ASN A 31 17.47 -41.83 -14.15
N SER A 32 16.47 -41.52 -14.99
CA SER A 32 16.40 -40.24 -15.72
C SER A 32 15.72 -39.11 -14.94
N VAL A 33 15.27 -39.38 -13.71
CA VAL A 33 14.42 -38.47 -12.91
C VAL A 33 15.19 -37.32 -12.25
N LEU A 34 16.53 -37.30 -12.30
CA LEU A 34 17.30 -36.11 -11.87
C LEU A 34 17.14 -34.91 -12.84
N SER A 35 16.53 -35.11 -14.01
CA SER A 35 16.14 -34.07 -14.98
C SER A 35 14.64 -33.72 -14.92
N GLU A 36 13.85 -34.45 -14.12
CA GLU A 36 12.42 -34.19 -13.98
C GLU A 36 12.13 -33.06 -12.99
N ASP A 37 13.04 -32.76 -12.05
CA ASP A 37 12.82 -31.76 -11.02
C ASP A 37 12.64 -30.34 -11.60
N GLU A 38 13.48 -29.89 -12.54
CA GLU A 38 13.32 -28.57 -13.17
C GLU A 38 12.07 -28.47 -14.05
N ARG A 39 11.76 -29.52 -14.84
CA ARG A 39 10.57 -29.51 -15.71
C ARG A 39 9.28 -29.58 -14.90
N ILE A 40 9.26 -30.39 -13.85
CA ILE A 40 8.14 -30.49 -12.91
C ILE A 40 7.99 -29.17 -12.13
N ASN A 41 9.07 -28.57 -11.66
CA ASN A 41 9.04 -27.24 -11.01
C ASN A 41 8.57 -26.15 -11.97
N GLN A 42 8.97 -26.19 -13.25
CA GLN A 42 8.47 -25.27 -14.28
C GLN A 42 6.97 -25.44 -14.53
N ILE A 43 6.48 -26.68 -14.58
CA ILE A 43 5.05 -26.97 -14.72
C ILE A 43 4.29 -26.50 -13.47
N TYR A 44 4.80 -26.76 -12.27
CA TYR A 44 4.19 -26.29 -11.03
C TYR A 44 4.16 -24.76 -10.95
N GLU A 45 5.26 -24.08 -11.25
CA GLU A 45 5.28 -22.61 -11.28
C GLU A 45 4.36 -22.05 -12.36
N TYR A 46 4.26 -22.69 -13.53
CA TYR A 46 3.32 -22.31 -14.57
C TYR A 46 1.86 -22.45 -14.09
N CYS A 47 1.48 -23.59 -13.50
CA CYS A 47 0.15 -23.80 -12.94
C CYS A 47 -0.17 -22.82 -11.80
N ILE A 48 0.81 -22.51 -10.96
CA ILE A 48 0.66 -21.52 -9.90
C ILE A 48 0.50 -20.11 -10.48
N GLU A 49 1.26 -19.76 -11.51
CA GLU A 49 1.12 -18.47 -12.19
C GLU A 49 -0.28 -18.31 -12.82
N GLU A 50 -0.83 -19.36 -13.45
CA GLU A 50 -2.21 -19.34 -13.97
C GLU A 50 -3.24 -19.07 -12.87
N ILE A 51 -3.09 -19.74 -11.71
CA ILE A 51 -3.96 -19.53 -10.55
C ILE A 51 -3.86 -18.09 -10.05
N ILE A 52 -2.64 -17.55 -9.91
CA ILE A 52 -2.42 -16.19 -9.42
C ILE A 52 -2.93 -15.16 -10.41
N ARG A 53 -2.75 -15.41 -11.71
CA ARG A 53 -3.30 -14.56 -12.77
C ARG A 53 -4.82 -14.51 -12.69
N LYS A 54 -5.48 -15.65 -12.46
CA LYS A 54 -6.93 -15.70 -12.22
C LYS A 54 -7.31 -14.89 -10.98
N GLN A 55 -6.62 -15.09 -9.86
CA GLN A 55 -6.84 -14.33 -8.62
C GLN A 55 -6.64 -12.82 -8.82
N ALA A 56 -5.60 -12.40 -9.54
CA ALA A 56 -5.33 -11.00 -9.85
C ALA A 56 -6.45 -10.37 -10.70
N ASN A 57 -6.94 -11.12 -11.70
CA ASN A 57 -8.08 -10.68 -12.51
C ASN A 57 -9.34 -10.52 -11.64
N GLU A 58 -9.62 -11.47 -10.76
CA GLU A 58 -10.75 -11.43 -9.82
C GLU A 58 -10.62 -10.28 -8.81
N PHE A 59 -9.42 -10.07 -8.27
CA PHE A 59 -9.11 -9.01 -7.30
C PHE A 59 -9.37 -7.61 -7.88
N TYR A 60 -9.01 -7.40 -9.16
CA TYR A 60 -9.26 -6.15 -9.88
C TYR A 60 -10.54 -6.16 -10.73
N THR A 61 -11.47 -7.09 -10.46
CA THR A 61 -12.79 -7.07 -11.07
C THR A 61 -13.52 -5.77 -10.73
N ASP A 62 -14.12 -5.18 -11.76
CA ASP A 62 -14.86 -3.91 -11.70
C ASP A 62 -14.05 -2.71 -11.18
N PHE A 63 -12.71 -2.77 -11.26
CA PHE A 63 -11.88 -1.66 -10.81
C PHE A 63 -12.06 -0.43 -11.73
N PRO A 64 -12.33 0.78 -11.21
CA PRO A 64 -12.73 1.92 -12.04
C PRO A 64 -11.65 2.44 -12.98
N LEU A 65 -10.37 2.17 -12.70
CA LEU A 65 -9.23 2.64 -13.50
C LEU A 65 -8.79 1.60 -14.53
N GLN A 66 -9.65 1.34 -15.52
CA GLN A 66 -9.43 0.28 -16.51
C GLN A 66 -8.11 0.44 -17.28
N SER A 67 -7.66 1.68 -17.53
CA SER A 67 -6.44 1.96 -18.30
C SER A 67 -5.15 1.45 -17.66
N ILE A 68 -5.15 1.16 -16.36
CA ILE A 68 -3.97 0.64 -15.64
C ILE A 68 -4.14 -0.82 -15.20
N LYS A 69 -5.28 -1.46 -15.51
CA LYS A 69 -5.64 -2.78 -14.97
C LYS A 69 -4.59 -3.84 -15.29
N ASP A 70 -4.10 -3.89 -16.52
CA ASP A 70 -3.10 -4.89 -16.93
C ASP A 70 -1.76 -4.70 -16.19
N THR A 71 -1.37 -3.45 -15.91
CA THR A 71 -0.19 -3.14 -15.09
C THR A 71 -0.38 -3.67 -13.67
N LEU A 72 -1.54 -3.43 -13.07
CA LEU A 72 -1.85 -3.91 -11.71
C LEU A 72 -1.86 -5.44 -11.62
N ILE A 73 -2.42 -6.12 -12.63
CA ILE A 73 -2.40 -7.59 -12.71
C ILE A 73 -0.96 -8.11 -12.77
N GLY A 74 -0.12 -7.50 -13.61
CA GLY A 74 1.30 -7.86 -13.71
C GLY A 74 2.04 -7.68 -12.38
N ASP A 75 1.82 -6.56 -11.70
CA ASP A 75 2.44 -6.27 -10.41
C ASP A 75 1.95 -7.20 -9.30
N PHE A 76 0.67 -7.57 -9.30
CA PHE A 76 0.10 -8.54 -8.36
C PHE A 76 0.74 -9.93 -8.52
N ILE A 77 0.89 -10.39 -9.77
CA ILE A 77 1.54 -11.68 -10.06
C ILE A 77 2.99 -11.68 -9.56
N ARG A 78 3.73 -10.60 -9.82
CA ARG A 78 5.11 -10.43 -9.31
C ARG A 78 5.14 -10.44 -7.79
N MET A 79 4.27 -9.66 -7.16
CA MET A 79 4.13 -9.58 -5.69
C MET A 79 3.91 -10.97 -5.07
N GLU A 80 2.93 -11.75 -5.56
CA GLU A 80 2.69 -13.10 -5.04
C GLU A 80 3.85 -14.06 -5.33
N SER A 81 4.55 -13.92 -6.46
CA SER A 81 5.77 -14.68 -6.74
C SER A 81 6.85 -14.43 -5.69
N PHE A 82 7.09 -13.16 -5.34
CA PHE A 82 8.07 -12.80 -4.30
C PHE A 82 7.64 -13.24 -2.91
N ARG A 83 6.34 -13.20 -2.61
CA ARG A 83 5.80 -13.71 -1.34
C ARG A 83 6.09 -15.21 -1.16
N ARG A 84 5.84 -16.03 -2.18
CA ARG A 84 6.10 -17.48 -2.14
C ARG A 84 7.59 -17.80 -1.99
N LYS A 85 8.45 -16.98 -2.57
CA LYS A 85 9.91 -17.11 -2.51
C LYS A 85 10.52 -16.51 -1.23
N ASP A 86 9.69 -16.05 -0.29
CA ASP A 86 10.11 -15.37 0.96
C ASP A 86 11.04 -14.17 0.70
N ASN A 87 10.85 -13.50 -0.45
CA ASN A 87 11.59 -12.30 -0.82
C ASN A 87 10.79 -11.06 -0.40
N PHE A 88 10.94 -10.68 0.87
CA PHE A 88 10.13 -9.63 1.49
C PHE A 88 10.32 -8.25 0.86
N GLY A 89 11.56 -7.90 0.49
CA GLY A 89 11.87 -6.61 -0.12
C GLY A 89 11.20 -6.44 -1.48
N ASP A 90 11.37 -7.41 -2.39
CA ASP A 90 10.74 -7.37 -3.72
C ASP A 90 9.21 -7.51 -3.65
N PHE A 91 8.68 -8.22 -2.65
CA PHE A 91 7.26 -8.21 -2.33
C PHE A 91 6.77 -6.80 -1.98
N CYS A 92 7.43 -6.10 -1.05
CA CYS A 92 7.06 -4.75 -0.65
C CYS A 92 7.15 -3.76 -1.81
N LEU A 93 8.19 -3.89 -2.66
CA LEU A 93 8.35 -3.07 -3.84
C LEU A 93 7.20 -3.28 -4.85
N SER A 94 6.90 -4.54 -5.19
CA SER A 94 5.83 -4.86 -6.16
C SER A 94 4.44 -4.49 -5.64
N LEU A 95 4.24 -4.59 -4.31
CA LEU A 95 3.01 -4.14 -3.65
C LEU A 95 2.89 -2.63 -3.69
N TYR A 96 3.95 -1.90 -3.36
CA TYR A 96 3.96 -0.44 -3.42
C TYR A 96 3.73 0.07 -4.85
N GLN A 97 4.30 -0.57 -5.87
CA GLN A 97 4.10 -0.19 -7.28
C GLN A 97 2.62 -0.19 -7.68
N GLN A 98 1.82 -1.15 -7.20
CA GLN A 98 0.37 -1.15 -7.40
C GLN A 98 -0.29 0.08 -6.75
N ILE A 99 0.02 0.36 -5.48
CA ILE A 99 -0.52 1.51 -4.74
C ILE A 99 -0.11 2.82 -5.42
N GLU A 100 1.15 2.94 -5.84
CA GLU A 100 1.70 4.13 -6.49
C GLU A 100 1.04 4.38 -7.85
N CYS A 101 0.91 3.33 -8.68
CA CYS A 101 0.28 3.41 -9.99
C CYS A 101 -1.18 3.91 -9.87
N ILE A 102 -1.95 3.28 -8.98
CA ILE A 102 -3.32 3.66 -8.67
C ILE A 102 -3.40 5.12 -8.17
N THR A 103 -2.58 5.46 -7.17
CA THR A 103 -2.61 6.77 -6.53
C THR A 103 -2.26 7.88 -7.51
N ASN A 104 -1.21 7.72 -8.30
CA ASN A 104 -0.81 8.71 -9.28
C ASN A 104 -1.88 8.89 -10.35
N LYS A 105 -2.50 7.80 -10.82
CA LYS A 105 -3.60 7.87 -11.79
C LYS A 105 -4.82 8.62 -11.24
N LEU A 106 -5.13 8.45 -9.96
CA LEU A 106 -6.19 9.21 -9.29
C LEU A 106 -5.82 10.70 -9.18
N CYS A 107 -4.58 11.01 -8.79
CA CYS A 107 -4.10 12.39 -8.63
C CYS A 107 -3.98 13.16 -9.95
N GLU A 108 -3.97 12.49 -11.11
CA GLU A 108 -4.07 13.13 -12.44
C GLU A 108 -5.49 13.64 -12.74
N LYS A 109 -6.53 13.16 -12.04
CA LYS A 109 -7.91 13.59 -12.30
C LYS A 109 -8.14 15.00 -11.78
N LYS A 110 -8.46 15.91 -12.71
CA LYS A 110 -8.78 17.30 -12.39
C LYS A 110 -9.88 17.44 -11.34
N ASP A 111 -10.94 16.64 -11.41
CA ASP A 111 -12.04 16.71 -10.43
C ASP A 111 -11.55 16.47 -9.01
N LEU A 112 -10.69 15.47 -8.79
CA LEU A 112 -10.13 15.20 -7.47
C LEU A 112 -9.20 16.32 -7.01
N SER A 113 -8.38 16.88 -7.90
CA SER A 113 -7.55 18.05 -7.57
C SER A 113 -8.43 19.23 -7.13
N ASP A 114 -9.46 19.57 -7.91
CA ASP A 114 -10.37 20.67 -7.63
C ASP A 114 -11.10 20.48 -6.28
N ILE A 115 -11.62 19.27 -6.03
CA ILE A 115 -12.29 18.91 -4.77
C ILE A 115 -11.35 19.10 -3.58
N THR A 116 -10.20 18.42 -3.63
CA THR A 116 -9.29 18.35 -2.49
C THR A 116 -8.71 19.72 -2.16
N GLU A 117 -8.25 20.47 -3.16
CA GLU A 117 -7.66 21.79 -2.99
C GLU A 117 -8.64 22.86 -2.48
N LYS A 118 -9.93 22.69 -2.73
CA LYS A 118 -10.98 23.56 -2.19
C LYS A 118 -11.36 23.17 -0.76
N MET A 119 -11.23 21.89 -0.42
CA MET A 119 -11.63 21.33 0.87
C MET A 119 -10.53 21.33 1.93
N TRP A 120 -9.26 21.59 1.62
CA TRP A 120 -8.15 21.60 2.60
C TRP A 120 -8.41 22.35 3.90
N GLY A 121 -9.04 23.53 3.82
CA GLY A 121 -9.34 24.35 4.99
C GLY A 121 -10.56 23.90 5.80
N GLN A 122 -11.37 22.98 5.28
CA GLN A 122 -12.59 22.52 5.97
C GLN A 122 -12.26 21.63 7.18
N PRO A 123 -13.17 21.53 8.17
CA PRO A 123 -12.99 20.62 9.29
C PRO A 123 -12.84 19.16 8.82
N ALA A 124 -11.88 18.44 9.40
CA ALA A 124 -11.54 17.06 9.05
C ALA A 124 -12.64 16.06 9.42
N TYR A 125 -13.45 16.37 10.43
CA TYR A 125 -14.46 15.46 10.95
C TYR A 125 -15.87 15.98 10.73
N LEU A 126 -16.80 15.05 10.54
CA LEU A 126 -18.22 15.34 10.58
C LEU A 126 -18.67 15.63 12.01
N LYS A 127 -19.65 16.53 12.12
CA LYS A 127 -20.43 16.71 13.33
C LYS A 127 -21.48 15.59 13.38
N ILE A 128 -21.41 14.76 14.41
CA ILE A 128 -22.40 13.71 14.64
C ILE A 128 -23.50 14.28 15.53
N GLU A 129 -24.72 14.26 15.00
CA GLU A 129 -25.92 14.63 15.75
C GLU A 129 -26.73 13.35 15.99
N LYS A 130 -27.28 13.22 17.20
CA LYS A 130 -28.14 12.09 17.54
C LYS A 130 -29.33 12.06 16.58
N ASP A 131 -29.67 10.86 16.08
CA ASP A 131 -30.82 10.62 15.20
C ASP A 131 -30.75 11.29 13.81
N LYS A 132 -29.56 11.70 13.36
CA LYS A 132 -29.33 12.18 11.99
C LYS A 132 -28.23 11.40 11.28
N GLU A 133 -28.48 11.11 10.01
CA GLU A 133 -27.48 10.49 9.14
C GLU A 133 -26.26 11.41 8.94
N PRO A 134 -25.03 10.87 9.02
CA PRO A 134 -23.82 11.65 8.78
C PRO A 134 -23.80 12.25 7.37
N SER A 135 -23.74 13.57 7.31
CA SER A 135 -23.74 14.34 6.07
C SER A 135 -22.43 15.08 5.89
N ILE A 136 -21.91 15.11 4.65
CA ILE A 136 -20.70 15.87 4.31
C ILE A 136 -20.87 17.38 4.53
N TYR A 137 -22.11 17.85 4.56
CA TYR A 137 -22.49 19.24 4.84
C TYR A 137 -22.42 19.58 6.33
N SER A 138 -22.38 18.58 7.21
CA SER A 138 -22.36 18.75 8.66
C SER A 138 -20.95 18.58 9.19
N ARG A 139 -20.12 19.62 9.04
CA ARG A 139 -18.73 19.67 9.55
C ARG A 139 -18.60 20.67 10.68
N SER A 140 -17.73 20.40 11.65
CA SER A 140 -17.44 21.35 12.74
C SER A 140 -16.06 21.14 13.34
N GLY A 141 -15.50 22.21 13.91
CA GLY A 141 -14.22 22.19 14.63
C GLY A 141 -13.07 22.80 13.84
N ASP A 142 -12.00 23.13 14.54
CA ASP A 142 -10.87 23.89 13.97
C ASP A 142 -9.77 22.99 13.38
N TYR A 143 -9.85 21.67 13.60
CA TYR A 143 -8.90 20.72 13.06
C TYR A 143 -9.22 20.42 11.60
N THR A 144 -8.45 21.02 10.68
CA THR A 144 -8.71 20.98 9.25
C THR A 144 -8.27 19.69 8.57
N ILE A 145 -8.84 19.39 7.39
CA ILE A 145 -8.44 18.26 6.54
C ILE A 145 -6.93 18.32 6.26
N ALA A 146 -6.38 19.48 5.90
CA ALA A 146 -4.95 19.61 5.68
C ALA A 146 -4.13 19.29 6.94
N SER A 147 -4.62 19.64 8.14
CA SER A 147 -3.96 19.31 9.40
C SER A 147 -3.96 17.82 9.71
N LEU A 148 -5.05 17.11 9.34
CA LEU A 148 -5.14 15.65 9.42
C LEU A 148 -4.19 14.97 8.44
N LEU A 149 -4.18 15.41 7.18
CA LEU A 149 -3.47 14.72 6.12
C LEU A 149 -1.97 15.01 6.10
N PHE A 150 -1.57 16.24 6.39
CA PHE A 150 -0.20 16.71 6.22
C PHE A 150 0.53 16.95 7.55
N GLY A 151 -0.19 16.86 8.66
CA GLY A 151 0.27 17.26 9.98
C GLY A 151 0.19 18.77 10.18
N LYS A 152 -0.06 19.20 11.43
CA LYS A 152 -0.31 20.62 11.78
C LYS A 152 0.82 21.55 11.33
N THR A 153 2.06 21.10 11.38
CA THR A 153 3.24 21.92 11.02
C THR A 153 3.38 22.16 9.52
N ASN A 154 2.97 21.18 8.69
CA ASN A 154 3.14 21.26 7.23
C ASN A 154 1.85 21.61 6.50
N ALA A 155 0.70 21.64 7.20
CA ALA A 155 -0.61 21.88 6.60
C ALA A 155 -0.66 23.16 5.76
N PHE A 156 -0.08 24.26 6.27
CA PHE A 156 -0.03 25.53 5.55
C PHE A 156 0.70 25.41 4.22
N GLU A 157 1.95 24.96 4.23
CA GLU A 157 2.78 24.84 3.03
C GLU A 157 2.23 23.81 2.03
N LYS A 158 1.86 22.61 2.50
CA LYS A 158 1.40 21.54 1.62
C LYS A 158 0.02 21.84 1.02
N SER A 159 -0.87 22.54 1.72
CA SER A 159 -2.19 22.92 1.17
C SER A 159 -2.14 23.86 -0.04
N ARG A 160 -1.00 24.50 -0.30
CA ARG A 160 -0.77 25.40 -1.44
C ARG A 160 -0.26 24.67 -2.68
N LYS A 161 0.14 23.41 -2.54
CA LYS A 161 0.56 22.55 -3.65
C LYS A 161 -0.67 21.83 -4.21
N SER A 162 -0.70 21.63 -5.53
CA SER A 162 -1.73 20.81 -6.16
C SER A 162 -1.66 19.37 -5.66
N LEU A 163 -2.77 18.64 -5.78
CA LEU A 163 -2.82 17.21 -5.40
C LEU A 163 -1.71 16.40 -6.08
N GLN A 164 -1.47 16.64 -7.38
CA GLN A 164 -0.45 15.95 -8.14
C GLN A 164 0.99 16.26 -7.67
N ALA A 165 1.23 17.46 -7.14
CA ALA A 165 2.54 17.89 -6.66
C ALA A 165 2.84 17.50 -5.20
N GLN A 166 1.90 16.84 -4.51
CA GLN A 166 2.12 16.33 -3.16
C GLN A 166 3.14 15.17 -3.15
N TYR A 167 3.75 14.92 -1.99
CA TYR A 167 4.59 13.74 -1.82
C TYR A 167 3.76 12.46 -1.89
N ALA A 168 4.40 11.34 -2.23
CA ALA A 168 3.73 10.05 -2.41
C ALA A 168 2.82 9.68 -1.23
N ILE A 169 3.31 9.78 0.01
CA ILE A 169 2.52 9.41 1.19
C ILE A 169 1.36 10.39 1.46
N ASP A 170 1.54 11.68 1.14
CA ASP A 170 0.48 12.68 1.28
C ASP A 170 -0.65 12.42 0.26
N LYS A 171 -0.29 12.01 -0.96
CA LYS A 171 -1.27 11.57 -1.98
C LYS A 171 -2.05 10.36 -1.48
N ILE A 172 -1.36 9.33 -0.98
CA ILE A 172 -2.01 8.12 -0.47
C ILE A 172 -2.98 8.46 0.67
N ARG A 173 -2.55 9.24 1.67
CA ARG A 173 -3.42 9.68 2.78
C ARG A 173 -4.63 10.46 2.28
N THR A 174 -4.44 11.30 1.26
CA THR A 174 -5.53 12.04 0.61
C THR A 174 -6.53 11.10 -0.03
N ILE A 175 -6.08 10.10 -0.79
CA ILE A 175 -6.96 9.13 -1.44
C ILE A 175 -7.73 8.31 -0.39
N VAL A 176 -7.07 7.85 0.68
CA VAL A 176 -7.73 7.15 1.79
C VAL A 176 -8.85 8.01 2.38
N TYR A 177 -8.60 9.29 2.65
CA TYR A 177 -9.60 10.17 3.23
C TYR A 177 -10.77 10.47 2.28
N PHE A 178 -10.48 10.86 1.02
CA PHE A 178 -11.51 11.30 0.09
C PHE A 178 -12.29 10.16 -0.55
N LEU A 179 -11.65 9.04 -0.87
CA LEU A 179 -12.30 7.90 -1.50
C LEU A 179 -12.66 6.84 -0.46
N GLY A 180 -11.73 6.44 0.39
CA GLY A 180 -11.98 5.41 1.41
C GLY A 180 -13.02 5.82 2.44
N TYR A 181 -12.84 6.98 3.05
CA TYR A 181 -13.81 7.55 4.00
C TYR A 181 -14.85 8.45 3.32
N LYS A 182 -14.83 8.60 1.99
CA LYS A 182 -15.79 9.43 1.25
C LYS A 182 -15.80 10.89 1.76
N ALA A 183 -14.66 11.36 2.30
CA ALA A 183 -14.50 12.60 3.07
C ALA A 183 -15.44 12.74 4.29
N LYS A 184 -16.03 11.66 4.79
CA LYS A 184 -17.02 11.63 5.88
C LYS A 184 -16.48 11.08 7.20
N MET A 185 -15.18 11.20 7.44
CA MET A 185 -14.57 10.72 8.68
C MET A 185 -15.26 11.30 9.93
N LYS A 186 -15.51 10.44 10.90
CA LYS A 186 -15.90 10.78 12.26
C LYS A 186 -14.65 10.81 13.14
N ASN A 187 -14.74 11.44 14.30
CA ASN A 187 -13.62 11.44 15.25
C ASN A 187 -13.27 10.01 15.71
N SER A 188 -14.28 9.13 15.85
CA SER A 188 -14.10 7.70 16.16
C SER A 188 -13.32 6.93 15.11
N ASP A 189 -13.24 7.42 13.87
CA ASP A 189 -12.56 6.74 12.78
C ASP A 189 -11.06 7.06 12.73
N PHE A 190 -10.59 7.95 13.61
CA PHE A 190 -9.22 8.44 13.59
C PHE A 190 -8.19 7.33 13.76
N ASP A 191 -8.41 6.41 14.71
CA ASP A 191 -7.46 5.32 14.97
C ASP A 191 -7.38 4.35 13.78
N SER A 192 -8.52 3.98 13.18
CA SER A 192 -8.56 3.15 11.97
C SER A 192 -7.92 3.84 10.77
N PHE A 193 -8.11 5.16 10.61
CA PHE A 193 -7.42 5.94 9.59
C PHE A 193 -5.90 5.98 9.82
N LEU A 194 -5.46 6.16 11.06
CA LEU A 194 -4.04 6.10 11.39
C LEU A 194 -3.44 4.72 11.14
N GLU A 195 -4.15 3.65 11.51
CA GLU A 195 -3.69 2.28 11.29
C GLU A 195 -3.47 2.01 9.80
N ILE A 196 -4.48 2.27 8.96
CA ILE A 196 -4.37 1.99 7.52
C ILE A 196 -3.29 2.86 6.87
N THR A 197 -3.23 4.16 7.20
CA THR A 197 -2.22 5.06 6.62
C THR A 197 -0.81 4.79 7.14
N SER A 198 -0.67 4.27 8.36
CA SER A 198 0.61 3.79 8.90
C SER A 198 1.09 2.54 8.17
N LEU A 199 0.21 1.57 7.89
CA LEU A 199 0.58 0.37 7.14
C LEU A 199 0.99 0.71 5.70
N LEU A 200 0.28 1.65 5.05
CA LEU A 200 0.66 2.15 3.73
C LEU A 200 2.02 2.89 3.75
N ASN A 201 2.31 3.63 4.83
CA ASN A 201 3.63 4.25 5.02
C ASN A 201 4.71 3.18 5.28
N ASP A 202 4.43 2.16 6.08
CA ASP A 202 5.35 1.05 6.34
C ASP A 202 5.74 0.35 5.02
N ILE A 203 4.76 0.07 4.14
CA ILE A 203 4.99 -0.44 2.77
C ILE A 203 5.87 0.50 1.97
N TYR A 204 5.53 1.80 1.97
CA TYR A 204 6.33 2.82 1.28
C TYR A 204 7.78 2.72 1.75
N GLN A 205 8.08 2.74 3.05
CA GLN A 205 9.47 2.63 3.52
C GLN A 205 10.12 1.31 3.11
N CYS A 206 9.41 0.17 3.24
CA CYS A 206 9.95 -1.15 2.89
C CYS A 206 10.30 -1.34 1.41
N ARG A 207 9.75 -0.52 0.49
CA ARG A 207 10.12 -0.57 -0.94
C ARG A 207 11.62 -0.36 -1.17
N ASN A 208 12.29 0.34 -0.25
CA ASN A 208 13.70 0.71 -0.38
C ASN A 208 14.65 -0.38 0.13
N MET A 209 14.15 -1.50 0.68
CA MET A 209 14.99 -2.61 1.17
C MET A 209 15.90 -3.20 0.07
N ASN A 210 15.53 -3.05 -1.20
CA ASN A 210 16.29 -3.58 -2.33
C ASN A 210 17.38 -2.62 -2.85
N HIS A 211 17.43 -1.37 -2.38
CA HIS A 211 18.46 -0.40 -2.79
C HIS A 211 19.76 -0.64 -2.02
N ARG A 212 20.63 -1.50 -2.57
CA ARG A 212 21.93 -1.91 -1.98
C ARG A 212 23.01 -0.81 -1.87
N GLY A 213 22.68 0.47 -2.05
CA GLY A 213 23.66 1.56 -2.16
C GLY A 213 23.38 2.84 -1.37
N ASN A 214 22.21 2.98 -0.74
CA ASN A 214 21.86 4.19 0.02
C ASN A 214 21.94 3.94 1.53
N THR A 215 22.48 4.91 2.26
CA THR A 215 22.43 4.92 3.72
C THR A 215 20.98 5.06 4.16
N GLN A 216 20.46 4.03 4.84
CA GLN A 216 19.11 4.06 5.40
C GLN A 216 18.96 5.26 6.34
N ASN A 217 17.88 6.02 6.15
CA ASN A 217 17.52 7.07 7.09
C ASN A 217 16.96 6.46 8.39
N GLN A 218 16.85 7.24 9.46
CA GLN A 218 16.41 6.73 10.77
C GLN A 218 15.01 6.12 10.71
N TRP A 219 14.09 6.70 9.93
CA TRP A 219 12.73 6.19 9.80
C TRP A 219 12.67 4.83 9.10
N GLU A 220 13.50 4.62 8.09
CA GLU A 220 13.65 3.32 7.43
C GLU A 220 14.16 2.28 8.42
N LYS A 221 15.19 2.61 9.21
CA LYS A 221 15.74 1.71 10.24
C LYS A 221 14.69 1.31 11.27
N ASP A 222 14.02 2.30 11.87
CA ASP A 222 12.99 2.05 12.89
C ASP A 222 11.85 1.19 12.32
N THR A 223 11.49 1.40 11.05
CA THR A 223 10.48 0.59 10.35
C THR A 223 10.97 -0.84 10.15
N TYR A 224 12.22 -1.02 9.73
CA TYR A 224 12.77 -2.35 9.45
C TYR A 224 12.93 -3.16 10.73
N ASP A 225 13.41 -2.54 11.81
CA ASP A 225 13.57 -3.19 13.12
C ASP A 225 12.22 -3.64 13.70
N LYS A 226 11.15 -2.88 13.43
CA LYS A 226 9.77 -3.25 13.81
C LYS A 226 9.23 -4.41 12.97
N ILE A 227 9.53 -4.45 11.67
CA ILE A 227 8.82 -5.31 10.70
C ILE A 227 9.54 -6.63 10.43
N ILE A 228 10.85 -6.60 10.24
CA ILE A 228 11.64 -7.78 9.82
C ILE A 228 11.50 -8.94 10.81
N PRO A 229 11.54 -8.75 12.14
CA PRO A 229 11.31 -9.85 13.10
C PRO A 229 9.92 -10.49 12.99
N LEU A 230 8.95 -9.78 12.41
CA LEU A 230 7.56 -10.18 12.27
C LEU A 230 7.15 -10.35 10.79
N LYS A 231 8.09 -10.59 9.88
CA LYS A 231 7.86 -10.57 8.43
C LYS A 231 6.65 -11.40 7.97
N SER A 232 6.45 -12.58 8.56
CA SER A 232 5.32 -13.47 8.23
C SER A 232 3.98 -12.81 8.51
N LEU A 233 3.86 -12.11 9.64
CA LEU A 233 2.67 -11.31 9.97
C LEU A 233 2.50 -10.13 8.99
N TYR A 234 3.60 -9.49 8.61
CA TYR A 234 3.57 -8.32 7.73
C TYR A 234 3.23 -8.65 6.28
N TYR A 235 3.55 -9.85 5.78
CA TYR A 235 3.00 -10.32 4.51
C TYR A 235 1.46 -10.26 4.51
N PHE A 236 0.82 -10.76 5.58
CA PHE A 236 -0.64 -10.72 5.69
C PHE A 236 -1.19 -9.30 5.89
N LYS A 237 -0.56 -8.50 6.76
CA LYS A 237 -0.99 -7.11 6.99
C LYS A 237 -0.91 -6.27 5.71
N PHE A 238 0.16 -6.43 4.93
CA PHE A 238 0.34 -5.66 3.71
C PHE A 238 -0.59 -6.12 2.58
N LEU A 239 -0.84 -7.43 2.45
CA LEU A 239 -1.89 -7.90 1.53
C LEU A 239 -3.28 -7.38 1.93
N GLY A 240 -3.60 -7.42 3.23
CA GLY A 240 -4.86 -6.91 3.76
C GLY A 240 -5.04 -5.41 3.48
N VAL A 241 -3.97 -4.61 3.66
CA VAL A 241 -4.06 -3.17 3.38
C VAL A 241 -4.14 -2.86 1.88
N LEU A 242 -3.51 -3.66 1.01
CA LEU A 242 -3.68 -3.54 -0.44
C LEU A 242 -5.13 -3.80 -0.83
N ALA A 243 -5.72 -4.88 -0.32
CA ALA A 243 -7.13 -5.21 -0.54
C ALA A 243 -8.06 -4.07 -0.08
N GLN A 244 -7.84 -3.58 1.14
CA GLN A 244 -8.63 -2.47 1.69
C GLN A 244 -8.49 -1.18 0.86
N TYR A 245 -7.27 -0.88 0.38
CA TYR A 245 -7.02 0.31 -0.44
C TYR A 245 -7.72 0.22 -1.81
N VAL A 246 -7.70 -0.95 -2.44
CA VAL A 246 -8.43 -1.20 -3.69
C VAL A 246 -9.94 -1.06 -3.47
N GLU A 247 -10.48 -1.61 -2.39
CA GLU A 247 -11.90 -1.52 -2.08
C GLU A 247 -12.34 -0.08 -1.80
N TYR A 248 -11.54 0.68 -1.05
CA TYR A 248 -11.76 2.11 -0.84
C TYR A 248 -11.90 2.90 -2.14
N ILE A 249 -11.17 2.52 -3.18
CA ILE A 249 -11.25 3.19 -4.47
C ILE A 249 -12.49 2.74 -5.23
N LYS A 250 -12.78 1.43 -5.24
CA LYS A 250 -13.99 0.90 -5.90
C LYS A 250 -15.25 1.54 -5.33
N GLU A 251 -15.38 1.57 -4.02
CA GLU A 251 -16.54 2.18 -3.34
C GLU A 251 -16.53 3.72 -3.42
N GLY A 252 -15.37 4.34 -3.27
CA GLY A 252 -15.23 5.80 -3.23
C GLY A 252 -15.39 6.45 -4.60
N TRP A 253 -15.10 5.74 -5.68
CA TRP A 253 -15.14 6.27 -7.05
C TRP A 253 -16.51 6.81 -7.43
N GLY A 254 -17.57 6.05 -7.15
CA GLY A 254 -18.96 6.48 -7.41
C GLY A 254 -19.37 7.72 -6.63
N TYR A 255 -18.63 8.08 -5.58
CA TYR A 255 -18.92 9.19 -4.69
C TYR A 255 -18.28 10.52 -5.13
N ILE A 256 -17.36 10.49 -6.11
CA ILE A 256 -16.66 11.69 -6.62
C ILE A 256 -17.65 12.80 -7.06
N PRO A 257 -18.76 12.52 -7.76
CA PRO A 257 -19.73 13.57 -8.13
C PRO A 257 -20.37 14.26 -6.93
N GLU A 258 -20.64 13.54 -5.84
CA GLU A 258 -21.20 14.12 -4.62
C GLU A 258 -20.18 14.98 -3.88
N LEU A 259 -18.92 14.53 -3.83
CA LEU A 259 -17.80 15.33 -3.33
C LEU A 259 -17.62 16.61 -4.15
N LYS A 260 -17.77 16.53 -5.48
CA LYS A 260 -17.71 17.67 -6.37
C LYS A 260 -18.83 18.67 -6.08
N LYS A 261 -20.07 18.18 -5.96
CA LYS A 261 -21.23 19.01 -5.61
C LYS A 261 -21.03 19.73 -4.27
N TYR A 262 -20.54 19.03 -3.26
CA TYR A 262 -20.22 19.64 -1.96
C TYR A 262 -19.12 20.68 -2.08
N SER A 263 -17.99 20.32 -2.71
CA SER A 263 -16.86 21.21 -2.96
C SER A 263 -17.31 22.49 -3.68
N ASP A 264 -18.16 22.38 -4.70
CA ASP A 264 -18.65 23.53 -5.46
C ASP A 264 -19.57 24.43 -4.63
N SER A 265 -20.28 23.88 -3.64
CA SER A 265 -21.17 24.63 -2.72
C SER A 265 -20.48 25.43 -1.61
N ILE A 266 -19.20 25.18 -1.35
CA ILE A 266 -18.43 25.87 -0.29
C ILE A 266 -17.48 26.91 -0.87
N GLU A 267 -16.99 27.83 -0.03
CA GLU A 267 -15.86 28.68 -0.37
C GLU A 267 -14.53 28.03 0.07
N LYS A 268 -13.44 28.36 -0.64
CA LYS A 268 -12.10 27.90 -0.28
C LYS A 268 -11.64 28.63 0.98
N GLN A 269 -11.54 27.90 2.09
CA GLN A 269 -11.04 28.45 3.35
C GLN A 269 -9.50 28.48 3.36
N LYS A 270 -8.93 29.60 3.80
CA LYS A 270 -7.48 29.74 3.96
C LYS A 270 -7.03 28.98 5.22
N ILE A 271 -5.92 28.27 5.10
CA ILE A 271 -5.22 27.69 6.24
C ILE A 271 -4.25 28.75 6.78
N SER A 272 -4.28 28.99 8.09
CA SER A 272 -3.41 29.95 8.73
C SER A 272 -1.96 29.47 8.75
N ALA A 273 -1.03 30.40 8.54
CA ALA A 273 0.39 30.12 8.75
C ALA A 273 0.64 29.80 10.24
N PRO A 274 1.64 28.94 10.56
CA PRO A 274 2.06 28.75 11.94
C PRO A 274 2.46 30.09 12.53
N GLN A 275 1.82 30.49 13.63
CA GLN A 275 2.23 31.67 14.39
C GLN A 275 3.62 31.38 15.01
N PRO A 276 4.57 32.34 15.00
CA PRO A 276 5.83 32.17 15.69
C PRO A 276 5.58 31.83 17.15
N LYS A 277 6.27 30.80 17.66
CA LYS A 277 6.22 30.47 19.08
C LYS A 277 6.94 31.59 19.83
N VAL A 278 6.20 32.52 20.45
CA VAL A 278 6.79 33.60 21.26
C VAL A 278 7.42 32.98 22.50
N LEU A 279 8.73 32.71 22.44
CA LEU A 279 9.53 32.22 23.56
C LEU A 279 9.93 33.41 24.46
N GLY A 280 8.97 33.87 25.26
CA GLY A 280 9.18 34.97 26.19
C GLY A 280 9.23 36.34 25.50
N LYS A 281 8.57 37.34 26.08
CA LYS A 281 8.88 38.73 25.76
C LYS A 281 10.28 38.99 26.31
N ILE A 282 11.24 39.32 25.45
CA ILE A 282 12.44 40.02 25.91
C ILE A 282 11.94 41.38 26.39
N GLU A 283 11.84 41.58 27.70
CA GLU A 283 11.74 42.92 28.26
C GLU A 283 13.04 43.63 27.92
N LEU A 284 13.03 44.40 26.83
CA LEU A 284 14.08 45.36 26.56
C LEU A 284 14.06 46.35 27.72
N LYS A 285 15.14 46.40 28.51
CA LYS A 285 15.34 47.49 29.45
C LYS A 285 15.24 48.79 28.66
N ASP A 286 14.34 49.66 29.09
CA ASP A 286 14.23 51.01 28.56
C ASP A 286 15.58 51.72 28.78
N ASP A 287 16.34 51.89 27.71
CA ASP A 287 17.65 52.52 27.73
C ASP A 287 17.55 54.06 27.68
N GLY A 288 16.33 54.60 27.75
CA GLY A 288 16.05 56.04 27.75
C GLY A 288 16.41 56.73 26.43
N ARG A 289 16.78 55.98 25.39
CA ARG A 289 17.18 56.55 24.10
C ARG A 289 15.97 56.64 23.19
N LYS A 290 15.48 57.86 22.97
CA LYS A 290 14.53 58.18 21.88
C LYS A 290 15.16 57.76 20.55
N ARG A 291 14.73 56.63 20.01
CA ARG A 291 15.00 56.28 18.61
C ARG A 291 14.00 57.05 17.76
N PHE A 292 14.53 57.90 16.88
CA PHE A 292 13.75 58.80 16.04
C PHE A 292 12.77 58.02 15.15
N LYS A 293 11.61 58.66 14.90
CA LYS A 293 10.52 58.18 14.05
C LYS A 293 10.96 57.85 12.63
#